data_AF-A0A9C6TM79-F1
#
_entry.id   AF-A0A9C6TM79-F1
#
_cell.length_a   1.000
_cell.length_b   1.000
_cell.length_c   1.000
_cell.angle_alpha   90.00
_cell.angle_beta   90.00
_cell.angle_gamma   90.00
#
_symmetry.space_group_name_H-M   'P 1'
#
loop_
_entity.id
_entity.type
_entity.pdbx_description
1 polymer ?
#
loop_
_entity_poly.entity_id
_entity_poly.type
_entity_poly.pdbx_seq_one_letter_code
_entity_poly.pdbx_strand_id
1 'polypeptide(L)'
;MQILGHNGDINTLRGNVNWMKAREGLLKCKALGLSEDELKKLLPIVNANSSDSGAFDGVLEFLVQYGKSLPEAVMMMIPEAWQNDKNVDPQRKAFYEYYSALMEPWDGPAHVHILSTLALQFGTNLI
;
A
#
# COMPACT_ATOMS: atom_id res chain seq x y z
N MET A 1 0.80 11.98 5.69
CA MET A 1 1.32 12.92 4.67
C MET A 1 0.33 12.87 3.50
N GLN A 2 0.64 13.32 2.26
CA GLN A 2 -0.18 12.97 1.08
C GLN A 2 0.80 12.58 -0.04
N ILE A 3 1.06 11.28 -0.19
CA ILE A 3 2.07 10.71 -1.11
C ILE A 3 1.49 10.61 -2.52
N LEU A 4 0.17 10.52 -2.64
CA LEU A 4 -0.52 10.17 -3.88
C LEU A 4 -1.67 11.12 -4.22
N GLY A 5 -1.70 11.53 -5.49
CA GLY A 5 -2.88 12.12 -6.12
C GLY A 5 -3.70 11.01 -6.78
N HIS A 6 -4.88 10.72 -6.24
CA HIS A 6 -5.80 9.71 -6.77
C HIS A 6 -6.91 10.42 -7.53
N ASN A 7 -7.11 10.06 -8.79
CA ASN A 7 -8.26 10.48 -9.58
C ASN A 7 -9.00 9.20 -10.04
N GLY A 8 -10.06 8.86 -9.32
CA GLY A 8 -10.74 7.58 -9.47
C GLY A 8 -11.57 7.22 -8.24
N ASP A 9 -12.15 6.02 -8.27
CA ASP A 9 -12.90 5.43 -7.16
C ASP A 9 -12.34 4.05 -6.82
N ILE A 10 -12.12 3.75 -5.54
CA ILE A 10 -11.76 2.40 -5.07
C ILE A 10 -13.03 1.61 -4.73
N ASN A 11 -13.45 0.74 -5.64
CA ASN A 11 -14.68 -0.06 -5.51
C ASN A 11 -14.60 -1.13 -4.40
N THR A 12 -13.38 -1.54 -4.05
CA THR A 12 -13.11 -2.59 -3.05
C THR A 12 -12.89 -2.06 -1.64
N LEU A 13 -12.98 -0.74 -1.44
CA LEU A 13 -12.56 -0.04 -0.23
C LEU A 13 -12.99 -0.70 1.08
N ARG A 14 -14.28 -1.05 1.21
CA ARG A 14 -14.81 -1.63 2.44
C ARG A 14 -14.12 -2.94 2.82
N GLY A 15 -13.81 -3.78 1.84
CA GLY A 15 -13.05 -5.02 2.06
C GLY A 15 -11.65 -4.72 2.54
N ASN A 16 -10.98 -3.79 1.86
CA ASN A 16 -9.58 -3.45 2.12
C ASN A 16 -9.39 -2.82 3.51
N VAL A 17 -10.29 -1.91 3.90
CA VAL A 17 -10.31 -1.31 5.24
C VAL A 17 -10.45 -2.39 6.32
N ASN A 18 -11.35 -3.35 6.12
CA ASN A 18 -11.56 -4.43 7.08
C ASN A 18 -10.34 -5.36 7.19
N TRP A 19 -9.72 -5.68 6.06
CA TRP A 19 -8.50 -6.50 6.03
C TRP A 19 -7.33 -5.79 6.70
N MET A 20 -7.14 -4.49 6.45
CA MET A 20 -6.13 -3.69 7.15
C MET A 20 -6.38 -3.66 8.65
N LYS A 21 -7.62 -3.41 9.09
CA LYS A 21 -7.99 -3.46 10.51
C LYS A 21 -7.71 -4.82 11.15
N ALA A 22 -7.95 -5.92 10.43
CA ALA A 22 -7.61 -7.25 10.92
C ALA A 22 -6.08 -7.44 11.07
N ARG A 23 -5.27 -6.85 10.18
CA ARG A 23 -3.81 -6.91 10.23
C ARG A 23 -3.20 -6.03 11.32
N GLU A 24 -3.86 -4.94 11.74
CA GLU A 24 -3.37 -4.04 12.81
C GLU A 24 -3.06 -4.80 14.10
N GLY A 25 -3.88 -5.79 14.47
CA GLY A 25 -3.67 -6.63 15.66
C GLY A 25 -2.49 -7.60 15.56
N LEU A 26 -1.92 -7.80 14.37
CA LEU A 26 -0.76 -8.66 14.14
C LEU A 26 0.56 -7.89 14.12
N LEU A 27 0.51 -6.54 14.15
CA LEU A 27 1.70 -5.70 14.13
C LEU A 27 2.53 -5.91 15.39
N LYS A 28 3.84 -6.03 15.21
CA LYS A 28 4.80 -6.22 16.31
C LYS A 28 5.74 -5.04 16.36
N CYS A 29 5.75 -4.31 17.48
CA CYS A 29 6.64 -3.18 17.76
C CYS A 29 8.10 -3.46 17.34
N LYS A 30 8.65 -4.60 17.77
CA LYS A 30 10.02 -5.03 17.45
C LYS A 30 10.29 -5.16 15.94
N ALA A 31 9.32 -5.63 15.16
CA ALA A 31 9.48 -5.80 13.72
C ALA A 31 9.47 -4.45 12.98
N LEU A 32 8.78 -3.45 13.54
CA LEU A 32 8.66 -2.10 12.98
C LEU A 32 9.69 -1.12 13.56
N GLY A 33 10.49 -1.54 14.54
CA GLY A 33 11.43 -0.66 15.25
C GLY A 33 10.75 0.40 16.14
N LEU A 34 9.49 0.19 16.52
CA LEU A 34 8.70 1.12 17.31
C LEU A 34 8.63 0.69 18.77
N SER A 35 8.37 1.64 19.66
CA SER A 35 7.84 1.39 21.00
C SER A 35 6.34 1.08 20.96
N GLU A 36 5.79 0.53 22.05
CA GLU A 36 4.34 0.30 22.17
C GLU A 36 3.53 1.59 22.08
N ASP A 37 4.06 2.70 22.61
CA ASP A 37 3.38 3.99 22.58
C ASP A 37 3.42 4.63 21.18
N GLU A 38 4.47 4.40 20.40
CA GLU A 38 4.51 4.80 18.99
C GLU A 38 3.55 3.96 18.14
N LEU A 39 3.49 2.65 18.37
CA LEU A 39 2.52 1.79 17.68
C LEU A 39 1.08 2.22 17.99
N LYS A 40 0.75 2.55 19.24
CA LYS A 40 -0.59 3.05 19.60
C LYS A 40 -0.94 4.35 18.90
N LYS A 41 0.03 5.23 18.66
CA LYS A 41 -0.17 6.50 17.93
C LYS A 41 -0.31 6.31 16.42
N LEU A 42 0.31 5.25 15.88
CA LEU A 42 0.20 4.89 14.47
C LEU A 42 -1.19 4.33 14.11
N LEU A 43 -1.88 3.72 15.08
CA LEU A 43 -3.17 3.10 14.86
C LEU A 43 -4.35 4.10 15.01
N PRO A 44 -5.41 3.95 14.21
CA PRO A 44 -5.55 3.01 13.09
C PRO A 44 -4.76 3.48 11.85
N ILE A 45 -4.24 2.53 11.07
CA ILE A 45 -3.54 2.82 9.80
C ILE A 45 -4.52 3.45 8.81
N VAL A 46 -5.76 2.94 8.78
CA VAL A 46 -6.83 3.50 7.95
C VAL A 46 -7.91 4.09 8.83
N ASN A 47 -8.17 5.39 8.67
CA ASN A 47 -9.24 6.05 9.38
C ASN A 47 -10.60 5.64 8.78
N ALA A 48 -11.52 5.17 9.61
CA ALA A 48 -12.86 4.75 9.16
C ALA A 48 -13.67 5.86 8.47
N ASN A 49 -13.31 7.13 8.70
CA ASN A 49 -13.97 8.30 8.13
C ASN A 49 -13.19 8.94 6.96
N SER A 50 -12.06 8.36 6.51
CA SER A 50 -11.32 8.91 5.37
C SER A 50 -12.03 8.64 4.04
N SER A 51 -11.74 9.46 3.04
CA SER A 51 -12.06 9.11 1.65
C SER A 51 -11.32 7.83 1.24
N ASP A 52 -11.72 7.27 0.10
CA ASP A 52 -11.03 6.15 -0.53
C ASP A 52 -9.55 6.45 -0.77
N SER A 53 -9.26 7.67 -1.22
CA SER A 53 -7.95 8.20 -1.52
C SER A 53 -7.11 8.38 -0.25
N GLY A 54 -7.73 8.87 0.84
CA GLY A 54 -7.08 8.97 2.13
C GLY A 54 -6.79 7.61 2.76
N ALA A 55 -7.67 6.63 2.56
CA ALA A 55 -7.45 5.26 3.01
C ALA A 55 -6.29 4.62 2.26
N PHE A 56 -6.23 4.80 0.93
CA PHE A 56 -5.12 4.31 0.11
C PHE A 56 -3.79 4.93 0.53
N ASP A 57 -3.76 6.26 0.71
CA ASP A 57 -2.54 6.98 1.08
C ASP A 57 -2.01 6.54 2.45
N GLY A 58 -2.88 6.34 3.44
CA GLY A 58 -2.48 5.86 4.76
C GLY A 58 -1.81 4.48 4.73
N VAL A 59 -2.32 3.55 3.91
CA VAL A 59 -1.69 2.23 3.73
C VAL A 59 -0.39 2.34 2.94
N LEU A 60 -0.35 3.15 1.89
CA LEU A 60 0.85 3.36 1.09
C LEU A 60 1.98 3.95 1.94
N GLU A 61 1.68 4.99 2.73
CA GLU A 61 2.61 5.62 3.67
C GLU A 61 3.13 4.60 4.69
N PHE A 62 2.25 3.78 5.26
CA PHE A 62 2.64 2.70 6.17
C PHE A 62 3.61 1.71 5.50
N LEU A 63 3.29 1.21 4.30
CA LEU A 63 4.15 0.25 3.60
C LEU A 63 5.53 0.82 3.31
N VAL A 64 5.60 2.08 2.85
CA VAL A 64 6.86 2.74 2.52
C VAL A 64 7.69 3.00 3.77
N GLN A 65 7.07 3.54 4.82
CA GLN A 65 7.76 3.88 6.06
C GLN A 65 8.37 2.66 6.76
N TYR A 66 7.74 1.49 6.62
CA TYR A 66 8.17 0.26 7.29
C TYR A 66 8.78 -0.78 6.35
N GLY A 67 9.37 -0.35 5.22
CA GLY A 67 10.39 -1.12 4.51
C GLY A 67 10.06 -1.59 3.11
N LYS A 68 9.01 -1.07 2.47
CA LYS A 68 8.80 -1.24 1.01
C LYS A 68 9.32 -0.03 0.26
N SER A 69 9.92 -0.26 -0.90
CA SER A 69 10.10 0.84 -1.84
C SER A 69 8.73 1.29 -2.36
N LEU A 70 8.63 2.55 -2.79
CA LEU A 70 7.40 3.09 -3.32
C LEU A 70 6.84 2.28 -4.51
N PRO A 71 7.66 1.88 -5.51
CA PRO A 71 7.19 1.02 -6.60
C PRO A 71 6.66 -0.34 -6.10
N GLU A 72 7.35 -0.98 -5.15
CA GLU A 72 6.89 -2.24 -4.58
C GLU A 72 5.56 -2.08 -3.86
N ALA A 73 5.41 -1.04 -3.04
CA ALA A 73 4.17 -0.77 -2.31
C ALA A 73 2.98 -0.52 -3.26
N VAL A 74 3.20 0.25 -4.32
CA VAL A 74 2.19 0.47 -5.36
C VAL A 74 1.85 -0.82 -6.10
N MET A 75 2.84 -1.62 -6.49
CA MET A 75 2.61 -2.92 -7.14
C MET A 75 1.91 -3.93 -6.24
N MET A 76 2.11 -3.84 -4.91
CA MET A 76 1.37 -4.65 -3.94
C MET A 76 -0.09 -4.24 -3.82
N MET A 77 -0.38 -2.94 -3.84
CA MET A 77 -1.75 -2.41 -3.67
C MET A 77 -2.56 -2.43 -4.97
N ILE A 78 -1.97 -2.10 -6.11
CA ILE A 78 -2.60 -2.08 -7.43
C ILE A 78 -1.75 -2.95 -8.37
N PRO A 79 -1.85 -4.28 -8.27
CA PRO A 79 -1.12 -5.19 -9.15
C PRO A 79 -1.67 -5.12 -10.58
N GLU A 80 -0.80 -5.33 -11.58
CA GLU A 80 -1.24 -5.51 -12.97
C GLU A 80 -2.01 -6.84 -13.13
N ALA A 81 -2.75 -7.01 -14.22
CA ALA A 81 -3.48 -8.26 -14.48
C ALA A 81 -2.52 -9.40 -14.90
N TRP A 82 -1.87 -10.04 -13.94
CA TRP A 82 -0.74 -10.97 -14.18
C TRP A 82 -1.14 -12.46 -14.29
N GLN A 83 -2.26 -12.89 -13.70
CA GLN A 83 -2.57 -14.32 -13.51
C GLN A 83 -2.66 -15.12 -14.81
N ASN A 84 -3.32 -14.53 -15.82
CA ASN A 84 -3.56 -15.16 -17.12
C ASN A 84 -2.68 -14.59 -18.23
N ASP A 85 -1.77 -13.67 -17.90
CA ASP A 85 -0.84 -13.12 -18.88
C ASP A 85 0.32 -14.10 -19.10
N LYS A 86 0.52 -14.48 -20.36
CA LYS A 86 1.61 -15.38 -20.78
C LYS A 86 2.91 -14.64 -21.04
N ASN A 87 2.86 -13.32 -21.12
CA ASN A 87 4.00 -12.45 -21.46
C ASN A 87 4.62 -11.77 -20.24
N VAL A 88 4.01 -11.92 -19.05
CA VAL A 88 4.56 -11.35 -17.83
C VAL A 88 5.92 -11.99 -17.52
N ASP A 89 6.88 -11.16 -17.14
CA ASP A 89 8.21 -11.64 -16.75
C ASP A 89 8.11 -12.62 -15.56
N PRO A 90 8.84 -13.76 -15.56
CA PRO A 90 8.75 -14.76 -14.49
C PRO A 90 9.07 -14.24 -13.09
N GLN A 91 10.03 -13.30 -12.95
CA GLN A 91 10.35 -12.73 -11.64
C GLN A 91 9.21 -11.85 -11.14
N ARG A 92 8.62 -11.08 -12.06
CA ARG A 92 7.46 -10.24 -11.75
C ARG A 92 6.23 -11.07 -11.43
N LYS A 93 6.01 -12.18 -12.13
CA LYS A 93 4.95 -13.14 -11.79
C LYS A 93 5.12 -13.68 -10.38
N ALA A 94 6.33 -14.14 -10.04
CA ALA A 94 6.63 -14.65 -8.71
C ALA A 94 6.43 -13.58 -7.62
N PHE A 95 6.79 -12.33 -7.91
CA PHE A 95 6.50 -11.19 -7.04
C PHE A 95 5.00 -11.06 -6.77
N TYR A 96 4.17 -11.03 -7.81
CA TYR A 96 2.73 -10.89 -7.64
C TYR A 96 2.09 -12.10 -6.98
N GLU A 97 2.53 -13.32 -7.30
CA GLU A 97 2.08 -14.55 -6.64
C GLU A 97 2.30 -14.47 -5.13
N TYR A 98 3.51 -14.07 -4.70
CA TYR A 98 3.83 -13.91 -3.29
C TYR A 98 2.97 -12.85 -2.60
N TYR A 99 2.87 -11.65 -3.18
CA TYR A 99 2.15 -10.56 -2.55
C TYR A 99 0.63 -10.69 -2.61
N SER A 100 0.09 -11.41 -3.58
CA SER A 100 -1.36 -11.68 -3.65
C SER A 100 -1.89 -12.48 -2.44
N ALA A 101 -1.02 -13.24 -1.76
CA ALA A 101 -1.35 -13.92 -0.51
C ALA A 101 -1.31 -12.99 0.72
N LEU A 102 -0.66 -11.83 0.61
CA LEU A 102 -0.43 -10.90 1.73
C LEU A 102 -1.34 -9.67 1.67
N MET A 103 -1.65 -9.18 0.47
CA MET A 103 -2.41 -7.97 0.22
C MET A 103 -3.46 -8.22 -0.87
N GLU A 104 -4.71 -7.90 -0.56
CA GLU A 104 -5.79 -7.84 -1.52
C GLU A 104 -5.63 -6.60 -2.43
N PRO A 105 -5.98 -6.70 -3.73
CA PRO A 105 -5.95 -5.54 -4.61
C PRO A 105 -6.89 -4.44 -4.15
N TRP A 106 -6.38 -3.20 -4.13
CA TRP A 106 -7.17 -1.99 -3.95
C TRP A 106 -7.74 -1.56 -5.29
N ASP A 107 -8.68 -2.35 -5.78
CA ASP A 107 -9.22 -2.28 -7.13
C ASP A 107 -10.34 -1.25 -7.30
N GLY A 108 -10.42 -0.69 -8.51
CA GLY A 108 -11.30 0.38 -8.93
C GLY A 108 -10.69 1.19 -10.10
N PRO A 109 -11.49 1.96 -10.86
CA PRO A 109 -10.95 2.84 -11.89
C PRO A 109 -10.11 3.93 -11.21
N ALA A 110 -8.80 3.75 -11.21
CA ALA A 110 -7.87 4.62 -10.52
C ALA A 110 -6.81 5.14 -11.49
N HIS A 111 -6.69 6.47 -11.57
CA HIS A 111 -5.49 7.11 -12.09
C HIS A 111 -4.67 7.61 -10.91
N VAL A 112 -3.52 7.00 -10.72
CA VAL A 112 -2.64 7.27 -9.58
C VAL A 112 -1.44 8.06 -10.07
N HIS A 113 -1.28 9.28 -9.55
CA HIS A 113 -0.07 10.08 -9.72
C HIS A 113 0.71 10.13 -8.41
N ILE A 114 1.97 9.72 -8.47
CA ILE A 114 2.90 9.87 -7.36
C ILE A 114 3.45 11.29 -7.41
N LEU A 115 3.28 12.06 -6.33
CA LEU A 115 3.79 13.42 -6.27
C LEU A 115 5.33 13.39 -6.14
N SER A 116 6.02 13.86 -7.18
CA SER A 116 7.48 13.74 -7.35
C SER A 116 8.31 14.43 -6.27
N THR A 117 7.74 15.39 -5.53
CA THR A 117 8.43 16.12 -4.46
C THR A 117 8.86 15.23 -3.29
N LEU A 118 8.31 14.01 -3.16
CA LEU A 118 8.58 13.08 -2.05
C LEU A 118 9.47 11.88 -2.44
N ALA A 119 9.70 11.60 -3.72
CA ALA A 119 10.69 10.60 -4.15
C ALA A 119 12.11 10.93 -3.64
N LEU A 120 12.40 12.23 -3.49
CA LEU A 120 13.63 12.75 -2.89
C LEU A 120 13.71 12.54 -1.37
N GLN A 121 12.57 12.45 -0.67
CA GLN A 121 12.52 12.31 0.78
C GLN A 121 12.60 10.83 1.23
N PHE A 122 12.15 9.91 0.36
CA PHE A 122 12.25 8.45 0.56
C PHE A 122 13.41 7.79 -0.21
N GLY A 123 14.30 8.56 -0.82
CA GLY A 123 15.56 8.07 -1.41
C GLY A 123 15.40 7.15 -2.62
N THR A 124 14.23 7.15 -3.29
CA THR A 124 14.04 6.39 -4.52
C THR A 124 14.34 7.28 -5.71
N ASN A 125 15.55 7.15 -6.26
CA ASN A 125 15.89 7.64 -7.59
C ASN A 125 15.01 6.90 -8.61
N LEU A 126 13.89 7.51 -8.99
CA LEU A 126 13.18 7.15 -10.20
C LEU A 126 13.67 8.11 -11.30
N ILE A 127 14.33 7.52 -12.29
CA ILE A 127 14.56 7.94 -13.69
C ILE A 127 13.93 9.27 -14.12
#